data_AF-A0A368F0U3-F1
#
_entry.id   AF-A0A368F0U3-F1
#
_cell.length_a   1.000
_cell.length_b   1.000
_cell.length_c   1.000
_cell.angle_alpha   90.00
_cell.angle_beta   90.00
_cell.angle_gamma   90.00
#
_symmetry.space_group_name_H-M   'P 1'
#
loop_
_entity.id
_entity.type
_entity.pdbx_description
1 polymer ?
#
loop_
_entity_poly.entity_id
_entity_poly.type
_entity_poly.pdbx_seq_one_letter_code
_entity_poly.pdbx_strand_id
1 'polypeptide(L)'
;MDDYMEMDVEIIDNRRGAIEVLNNLWSFGNLQTLRLENCLLEDEDLARIRYEAPKVSYICLCGNRLHSPWNCLVNKFPNVIFLDLTQNTAINDVKRLFPKLIVLNNTQLFELSDGRARSTGGNDVGIF
;
A
#
# COMPACT_ATOMS: atom_id res chain seq x y z
N MET A 1 0.01 -1.41 -30.63
CA MET A 1 0.82 -0.71 -29.63
C MET A 1 -0.12 0.30 -29.01
N ASP A 2 -0.87 -0.11 -28.00
CA ASP A 2 -1.64 0.83 -27.21
C ASP A 2 -0.65 1.44 -26.21
N ASP A 3 -0.30 2.71 -26.43
CA ASP A 3 0.31 3.56 -25.41
C ASP A 3 -0.68 3.68 -24.25
N TYR A 4 -0.65 2.70 -23.33
CA TYR A 4 -1.30 2.81 -22.04
C TYR A 4 -0.50 3.82 -21.23
N MET A 5 -0.80 5.10 -21.41
CA MET A 5 -0.20 6.16 -20.60
C MET A 5 -0.49 5.88 -19.13
N GLU A 6 0.58 5.67 -18.37
CA GLU A 6 0.52 5.57 -16.91
C GLU A 6 -0.02 6.90 -16.39
N MET A 7 -1.01 6.82 -15.49
CA MET A 7 -1.60 8.00 -14.91
C MET A 7 -1.18 8.15 -13.46
N ASP A 8 -0.73 9.35 -13.14
CA ASP A 8 -0.33 9.74 -11.80
C ASP A 8 -1.25 10.87 -11.32
N VAL A 9 -1.72 10.76 -10.07
CA VAL A 9 -2.49 11.82 -9.40
C VAL A 9 -1.74 12.23 -8.15
N GLU A 10 -1.47 13.53 -8.04
CA GLU A 10 -0.83 14.15 -6.88
C GLU A 10 -1.70 15.28 -6.35
N ILE A 11 -2.02 15.21 -5.06
CA ILE A 11 -2.74 16.24 -4.31
C ILE A 11 -1.97 16.46 -3.00
N ILE A 12 -1.62 17.72 -2.73
CA ILE A 12 -0.85 18.14 -1.56
C ILE A 12 -1.63 19.25 -0.84
N ASP A 13 -1.71 19.19 0.49
CA ASP A 13 -2.35 20.20 1.37
C ASP A 13 -3.80 20.53 1.00
N ASN A 14 -4.51 19.62 0.31
CA ASN A 14 -5.83 19.87 -0.22
C ASN A 14 -6.78 18.70 0.06
N ARG A 15 -7.42 18.75 1.24
CA ARG A 15 -8.43 17.75 1.65
C ARG A 15 -9.55 17.57 0.66
N ARG A 16 -10.10 18.67 0.13
CA ARG A 16 -11.27 18.62 -0.75
C ARG A 16 -10.93 17.93 -2.07
N GLY A 17 -9.80 18.28 -2.67
CA GLY A 17 -9.30 17.65 -3.90
C GLY A 17 -9.01 16.16 -3.69
N ALA A 18 -8.42 15.80 -2.56
CA ALA A 18 -8.14 14.40 -2.23
C ALA A 18 -9.44 13.58 -2.10
N ILE A 19 -10.45 14.09 -1.37
CA ILE A 19 -11.76 13.44 -1.25
C ILE A 19 -12.46 13.32 -2.62
N GLU A 20 -12.35 14.33 -3.47
CA GLU A 20 -12.93 14.31 -4.81
C GLU A 20 -12.29 13.24 -5.70
N VAL A 21 -10.96 13.11 -5.67
CA VAL A 21 -10.24 12.04 -6.36
C VAL A 21 -10.67 10.66 -5.83
N LEU A 22 -10.70 10.47 -4.51
CA LEU A 22 -11.08 9.20 -3.88
C LEU A 22 -12.52 8.77 -4.22
N ASN A 23 -13.45 9.72 -4.27
CA ASN A 23 -14.84 9.46 -4.66
C ASN A 23 -15.00 9.15 -6.15
N ASN A 24 -14.07 9.62 -6.99
CA ASN A 24 -14.12 9.49 -8.43
C ASN A 24 -13.02 8.56 -8.99
N LEU A 25 -12.47 7.64 -8.20
CA LEU A 25 -11.44 6.69 -8.67
C LEU A 25 -11.79 5.96 -9.98
N TRP A 26 -13.08 5.70 -10.20
CA TRP A 26 -13.60 5.08 -11.43
C TRP A 26 -13.30 5.87 -12.72
N SER A 27 -13.12 7.20 -12.65
CA SER A 27 -12.76 8.01 -13.82
C SER A 27 -11.28 7.89 -14.19
N PHE A 28 -10.46 7.31 -13.31
CA PHE A 28 -9.01 7.17 -13.47
C PHE A 28 -8.63 5.72 -13.80
N GLY A 29 -9.17 5.19 -14.91
CA GLY A 29 -9.06 3.76 -15.27
C GLY A 29 -7.65 3.23 -15.56
N ASN A 30 -6.65 4.11 -15.66
CA ASN A 30 -5.22 3.79 -15.84
C ASN A 30 -4.33 4.34 -14.71
N LEU A 31 -4.92 4.73 -13.57
CA LEU A 31 -4.18 5.23 -12.41
C LEU A 31 -3.19 4.18 -11.91
N GLN A 32 -1.93 4.55 -11.84
CA GLN A 32 -0.85 3.73 -11.28
C GLN A 32 -0.29 4.31 -9.99
N THR A 33 -0.18 5.64 -9.92
CA THR A 33 0.37 6.37 -8.77
C THR A 33 -0.70 7.28 -8.17
N LEU A 34 -0.91 7.15 -6.86
CA LEU A 34 -1.79 8.04 -6.10
C LEU A 34 -1.03 8.63 -4.91
N ARG A 35 -0.81 9.94 -4.94
CA ARG A 35 -0.15 10.69 -3.86
C ARG A 35 -1.12 11.71 -3.28
N LEU A 36 -1.50 11.51 -2.02
CA LEU A 36 -2.37 12.39 -1.25
C LEU A 36 -1.65 12.78 0.04
N GLU A 37 -0.84 13.83 -0.02
CA GLU A 37 0.08 14.22 1.06
C GLU A 37 -0.48 15.40 1.85
N ASN A 38 -0.36 15.36 3.19
CA ASN A 38 -0.83 16.43 4.09
C ASN A 38 -2.29 16.87 3.84
N CYS A 39 -3.11 15.97 3.33
CA CYS A 39 -4.50 16.27 2.93
C CYS A 39 -5.49 16.20 4.09
N LEU A 40 -5.02 15.99 5.34
CA LEU A 40 -5.86 15.85 6.53
C LEU A 40 -6.93 14.76 6.39
N LEU A 41 -6.63 13.70 5.63
CA LEU A 41 -7.53 12.55 5.47
C LEU A 41 -7.63 11.76 6.77
N GLU A 42 -8.84 11.28 7.06
CA GLU A 42 -9.18 10.45 8.21
C GLU A 42 -9.59 9.04 7.76
N ASP A 43 -9.68 8.09 8.69
CA ASP A 43 -10.01 6.69 8.37
C ASP A 43 -11.36 6.57 7.64
N GLU A 44 -12.34 7.40 8.02
CA GLU A 44 -13.67 7.46 7.41
C GLU A 44 -13.63 7.90 5.95
N ASP A 45 -12.67 8.75 5.56
CA ASP A 45 -12.53 9.22 4.18
C ASP A 45 -12.08 8.06 3.28
N LEU A 46 -11.18 7.19 3.76
CA LEU A 46 -10.75 6.00 3.03
C LEU A 46 -11.78 4.87 3.08
N ALA A 47 -12.53 4.73 4.18
CA ALA A 47 -13.59 3.73 4.29
C ALA A 47 -14.76 3.99 3.32
N ARG A 48 -14.96 5.25 2.90
CA ARG A 48 -16.02 5.66 1.95
C ARG A 48 -15.67 5.39 0.49
N ILE A 49 -14.44 4.99 0.18
CA ILE A 49 -14.03 4.67 -1.20
C ILE A 49 -14.93 3.56 -1.74
N ARG A 50 -15.64 3.85 -2.83
CA ARG A 50 -16.61 2.90 -3.40
C ARG A 50 -15.93 1.94 -4.37
N TYR A 51 -15.02 2.46 -5.20
CA TYR A 51 -14.45 1.74 -6.33
C TYR A 51 -13.07 1.16 -6.01
N GLU A 52 -12.80 0.01 -6.59
CA GLU A 52 -11.47 -0.59 -6.58
C GLU A 52 -10.62 0.03 -7.70
N ALA A 53 -9.33 0.21 -7.44
CA ALA A 53 -8.35 0.71 -8.40
C ALA A 53 -7.19 -0.31 -8.50
N PRO A 54 -7.40 -1.47 -9.14
CA PRO A 54 -6.43 -2.56 -9.14
C PRO A 54 -5.14 -2.25 -9.91
N LYS A 55 -5.10 -1.20 -10.74
CA LYS A 55 -3.86 -0.80 -11.45
C LYS A 55 -2.93 0.04 -10.58
N VAL A 56 -3.43 0.59 -9.48
CA VAL A 56 -2.61 1.40 -8.56
C VAL A 56 -1.61 0.49 -7.87
N SER A 57 -0.34 0.83 -8.04
CA SER A 57 0.80 0.10 -7.49
C SER A 57 1.60 0.95 -6.50
N TYR A 58 1.51 2.28 -6.62
CA TYR A 58 2.19 3.24 -5.74
C TYR A 58 1.18 4.13 -5.02
N ILE A 59 1.24 4.14 -3.69
CA ILE A 59 0.42 5.01 -2.85
C ILE A 59 1.29 5.78 -1.85
N CYS A 60 1.09 7.09 -1.78
CA CYS A 60 1.62 7.93 -0.71
C CYS A 60 0.45 8.63 0.01
N LEU A 61 0.33 8.39 1.31
CA LEU A 61 -0.64 8.99 2.23
C LEU A 61 0.08 9.68 3.38
N CYS A 62 1.32 10.12 3.17
CA CYS A 62 2.14 10.79 4.17
C CYS A 62 1.44 12.03 4.76
N GLY A 63 1.57 12.23 6.07
CA GLY A 63 1.12 13.45 6.76
C GLY A 63 -0.40 13.60 6.87
N ASN A 64 -1.15 12.52 6.68
CA ASN A 64 -2.59 12.50 6.99
C ASN A 64 -2.84 12.16 8.47
N ARG A 65 -4.11 11.97 8.85
CA ARG A 65 -4.55 11.65 10.21
C ARG A 65 -5.06 10.22 10.33
N LEU A 66 -4.44 9.31 9.58
CA LEU A 66 -4.87 7.92 9.51
C LEU A 66 -4.40 7.12 10.73
N HIS A 67 -5.24 6.21 11.19
CA HIS A 67 -4.95 5.35 12.34
C HIS A 67 -4.97 3.86 11.95
N SER A 68 -6.04 3.39 11.31
CA SER A 68 -6.20 1.97 10.99
C SER A 68 -7.11 1.62 9.80
N PRO A 69 -7.16 2.38 8.68
CA PRO A 69 -8.04 2.07 7.54
C PRO A 69 -7.48 0.98 6.62
N TRP A 70 -6.44 0.26 7.06
CA TRP A 70 -5.59 -0.58 6.22
C TRP A 70 -6.34 -1.74 5.55
N ASN A 71 -7.27 -2.39 6.27
CA ASN A 71 -8.09 -3.47 5.69
C ASN A 71 -8.98 -2.96 4.54
N CYS A 72 -9.56 -1.78 4.69
CA CYS A 72 -10.33 -1.15 3.61
C CYS A 72 -9.41 -0.83 2.44
N LEU A 73 -8.22 -0.29 2.72
CA LEU A 73 -7.26 0.12 1.72
C LEU A 73 -6.76 -1.05 0.86
N VAL A 74 -6.46 -2.21 1.46
CA VAL A 74 -6.07 -3.44 0.73
C VAL A 74 -7.13 -3.88 -0.25
N ASN A 75 -8.41 -3.84 0.15
CA ASN A 75 -9.51 -4.25 -0.72
C ASN A 75 -9.68 -3.30 -1.91
N LYS A 76 -9.39 -2.01 -1.74
CA LYS A 76 -9.51 -1.01 -2.81
C LYS A 76 -8.29 -0.94 -3.72
N PHE A 77 -7.12 -1.25 -3.19
CA PHE A 77 -5.84 -1.18 -3.89
C PHE A 77 -5.06 -2.50 -3.72
N PRO A 78 -5.54 -3.61 -4.34
CA PRO A 78 -5.00 -4.95 -4.09
C PRO A 78 -3.57 -5.18 -4.61
N ASN A 79 -3.07 -4.29 -5.49
CA ASN A 79 -1.79 -4.45 -6.18
C ASN A 79 -0.70 -3.46 -5.73
N VAL A 80 -0.87 -2.84 -4.57
CA VAL A 80 0.11 -1.90 -4.02
C VAL A 80 1.42 -2.61 -3.69
N ILE A 81 2.50 -2.09 -4.28
CA ILE A 81 3.89 -2.53 -4.05
C ILE A 81 4.68 -1.51 -3.25
N PHE A 82 4.28 -0.23 -3.31
CA PHE A 82 4.88 0.87 -2.55
C PHE A 82 3.79 1.60 -1.77
N LEU A 83 3.98 1.72 -0.46
CA LEU A 83 3.08 2.43 0.43
C LEU A 83 3.86 3.35 1.38
N ASP A 84 3.63 4.65 1.31
CA ASP A 84 4.15 5.61 2.29
C ASP A 84 3.03 6.10 3.20
N LEU A 85 3.12 5.76 4.48
CA LEU A 85 2.22 6.16 5.55
C LEU A 85 2.93 7.02 6.60
N THR A 86 4.15 7.51 6.32
CA THR A 86 4.90 8.30 7.30
C THR A 86 4.08 9.48 7.82
N GLN A 87 4.33 9.88 9.07
CA GLN A 87 3.62 10.98 9.74
C GLN A 87 2.10 10.77 9.94
N ASN A 88 1.59 9.53 9.84
CA ASN A 88 0.26 9.15 10.34
C ASN A 88 0.33 8.67 11.80
N THR A 89 -0.82 8.67 12.50
CA THR A 89 -0.88 8.46 13.96
C THR A 89 -0.58 7.03 14.41
N ALA A 90 -0.92 6.01 13.60
CA ALA A 90 -0.66 4.62 13.94
C ALA A 90 -0.36 3.77 12.69
N ILE A 91 0.74 3.02 12.72
CA ILE A 91 1.20 2.21 11.56
C ILE A 91 1.66 0.84 12.07
N ASN A 92 0.76 0.08 12.67
CA ASN A 92 1.05 -1.28 13.16
C ASN A 92 0.50 -2.32 12.17
N ASP A 93 1.25 -3.40 11.97
CA ASP A 93 0.86 -4.59 11.18
C ASP A 93 0.48 -4.38 9.70
N VAL A 94 0.61 -3.18 9.15
CA VAL A 94 0.29 -2.85 7.74
C VAL A 94 0.92 -3.83 6.75
N LYS A 95 2.20 -4.17 6.95
CA LYS A 95 2.94 -5.09 6.06
C LYS A 95 2.28 -6.46 5.88
N ARG A 96 1.53 -6.94 6.88
CA ARG A 96 0.87 -8.25 6.84
C ARG A 96 -0.40 -8.23 5.99
N LEU A 97 -0.97 -7.05 5.79
CA LEU A 97 -2.24 -6.87 5.11
C LEU A 97 -2.07 -6.73 3.59
N PHE A 98 -0.94 -6.18 3.14
CA PHE A 98 -0.66 -5.95 1.72
C PHE A 98 0.24 -7.07 1.14
N PRO A 99 -0.33 -8.05 0.40
CA PRO A 99 0.40 -9.24 -0.01
C PRO A 99 1.51 -8.98 -1.03
N LYS A 100 1.47 -7.85 -1.74
CA LYS A 100 2.44 -7.47 -2.77
C LYS A 100 3.38 -6.34 -2.32
N LEU A 101 3.30 -5.92 -1.07
CA LEU A 101 4.06 -4.76 -0.59
C LEU A 101 5.54 -5.08 -0.53
N ILE A 102 6.34 -4.29 -1.26
CA ILE A 102 7.80 -4.40 -1.32
C ILE A 102 8.44 -3.24 -0.56
N VAL A 103 7.79 -2.07 -0.52
CA VAL A 103 8.30 -0.87 0.15
C VAL A 103 7.22 -0.29 1.05
N LEU A 104 7.54 -0.08 2.33
CA LEU A 104 6.71 0.60 3.31
C LEU A 104 7.48 1.74 3.95
N ASN A 105 6.95 2.96 3.94
CA ASN A 105 7.56 4.13 4.58
C ASN A 105 9.03 4.34 4.14
N ASN A 106 9.26 4.26 2.83
CA ASN A 106 10.60 4.36 2.22
C ASN A 106 11.60 3.27 2.67
N THR A 107 11.13 2.20 3.31
CA THR A 107 11.93 1.05 3.73
C THR A 107 11.55 -0.16 2.90
N GLN A 108 12.54 -0.79 2.26
CA GLN A 108 12.33 -2.06 1.55
C GLN A 108 12.04 -3.18 2.56
N LEU A 109 11.04 -4.00 2.25
CA LEU A 109 10.56 -5.09 3.12
C LEU A 109 11.21 -6.44 2.83
N PHE A 110 12.23 -6.52 1.97
CA PHE A 110 12.86 -7.78 1.60
C PHE A 110 13.27 -8.61 2.83
N GLU A 111 12.71 -9.81 2.95
CA GLU A 111 13.43 -10.94 3.52
C GLU A 111 14.12 -11.66 2.35
N LEU A 112 15.45 -11.74 2.41
CA LEU A 112 16.24 -12.67 1.61
C LEU A 112 15.72 -14.09 1.87
N SER A 113 14.88 -14.61 0.97
CA SER A 113 14.79 -16.05 0.75
C SER A 113 15.73 -16.39 -0.39
N ASP A 114 17.03 -16.21 -0.14
CA ASP A 114 18.03 -16.81 -0.99
C ASP A 114 17.94 -18.32 -0.82
N GLY A 115 17.79 -19.02 -1.94
CA GLY A 115 17.52 -20.44 -1.97
C GLY A 115 18.64 -21.23 -1.32
N ARG A 116 18.38 -21.82 -0.16
CA ARG A 116 18.98 -23.10 0.25
C ARG A 116 18.01 -23.90 1.12
N ALA A 117 17.36 -24.87 0.47
CA ALA A 117 16.84 -26.04 1.15
C ALA A 117 18.00 -26.94 1.62
N ARG A 118 17.77 -27.64 2.74
CA ARG A 118 18.57 -28.71 3.41
C ARG A 118 19.71 -28.19 4.30
N SER A 119 19.94 -28.68 5.52
CA SER A 119 19.43 -29.84 6.27
C SER A 119 19.79 -29.58 7.74
N THR A 120 18.83 -29.44 8.66
CA THR A 120 19.13 -29.60 10.09
C THR A 120 19.01 -31.07 10.42
N GLY A 121 20.19 -31.69 10.53
CA GLY A 121 20.55 -32.96 11.17
C GLY A 121 19.42 -33.91 11.53
N GLY A 122 19.41 -35.06 10.84
CA GLY A 122 18.82 -36.27 11.40
C GLY A 122 19.46 -36.56 12.75
N ASN A 123 18.63 -36.66 13.78
CA ASN A 123 19.03 -37.10 15.10
C ASN A 123 18.45 -38.51 15.25
N ASP A 124 19.25 -39.51 14.91
CA ASP A 124 18.96 -40.90 15.22
C ASP A 124 20.26 -41.68 15.46
N VAL A 125 20.37 -42.16 16.71
CA VAL A 125 21.02 -43.39 17.18
C VAL A 125 22.56 -43.47 17.29
N GLY A 126 23.05 -43.21 18.51
CA GLY A 126 23.65 -44.22 19.41
C GLY A 126 24.98 -44.90 19.07
N ILE A 127 26.05 -44.53 19.82
CA ILE A 127 27.11 -45.36 20.44
C ILE A 127 27.66 -44.44 21.57
N PHE A 128 27.56 -44.71 22.89
CA PHE A 128 27.91 -45.85 23.74
C PHE A 128 26.88 -46.05 24.86
#